data_AF-A0A838W308-F1
#
_entry.id   AF-A0A838W308-F1
#
_cell.length_a   1.000
_cell.length_b   1.000
_cell.length_c   1.000
_cell.angle_alpha   90.00
_cell.angle_beta   90.00
_cell.angle_gamma   90.00
#
_symmetry.space_group_name_H-M   'P 1'
#
loop_
_entity.id
_entity.type
_entity.pdbx_description
1 polymer ?
#
loop_
_entity_poly.entity_id
_entity_poly.type
_entity_poly.pdbx_seq_one_letter_code
_entity_poly.pdbx_strand_id
1 'polypeptide(L)' 'SHRSGESTDNHISHIAIATGSVMLKSGVVGGERISKLNELIRISEYGLIEGMAKWSNSI' A
#
# COMPACT_ATOMS: atom_id res chain seq x y z
N SER A 1 -9.66 -2.11 0.50
CA SER A 1 -9.49 -3.47 1.08
C SER A 1 -9.46 -4.49 -0.03
N HIS A 2 -8.75 -5.60 0.14
CA HIS A 2 -8.70 -6.70 -0.83
C HIS A 2 -10.01 -7.51 -0.87
N ARG A 3 -10.27 -8.17 -2.01
CA ARG A 3 -11.39 -9.10 -2.22
C ARG A 3 -10.90 -10.54 -2.45
N SER A 4 -11.71 -11.54 -2.08
CA SER A 4 -11.33 -12.97 -2.11
C SER A 4 -11.00 -13.52 -3.50
N GLY A 5 -11.40 -12.85 -4.58
CA GLY A 5 -11.08 -13.21 -5.97
C GLY A 5 -10.16 -12.22 -6.68
N GLU A 6 -9.40 -11.40 -5.95
CA GLU A 6 -8.51 -10.41 -6.55
C GLU A 6 -7.19 -11.03 -7.04
N SER A 7 -6.56 -10.39 -8.01
CA SER A 7 -5.28 -10.82 -8.58
C SER A 7 -4.07 -10.34 -7.75
N THR A 8 -2.87 -10.71 -8.19
CA THR A 8 -1.58 -10.23 -7.69
C THR A 8 -1.31 -8.75 -7.96
N ASP A 9 -2.24 -8.07 -8.61
CA ASP A 9 -2.24 -6.63 -8.75
C ASP A 9 -2.10 -5.89 -7.41
N ASN A 10 -1.32 -4.82 -7.39
CA ASN A 10 -0.97 -4.05 -6.18
C ASN A 10 -1.55 -2.63 -6.19
N HIS A 11 -2.48 -2.29 -7.10
CA HIS A 11 -3.02 -0.93 -7.22
C HIS A 11 -3.66 -0.42 -5.93
N ILE A 12 -4.29 -1.30 -5.13
CA ILE A 12 -4.89 -0.89 -3.86
C ILE A 12 -3.85 -0.40 -2.83
N SER A 13 -2.58 -0.81 -2.94
CA SER A 13 -1.48 -0.29 -2.12
C SER A 13 -1.17 1.17 -2.46
N HIS A 14 -1.10 1.50 -3.74
CA HIS A 14 -0.88 2.88 -4.19
C HIS A 14 -2.06 3.79 -3.85
N ILE A 15 -3.30 3.31 -4.05
CA ILE A 15 -4.52 4.07 -3.70
C ILE A 15 -4.55 4.37 -2.19
N ALA A 16 -4.19 3.39 -1.35
CA ALA A 16 -4.17 3.59 0.10
C ALA A 16 -3.18 4.70 0.50
N ILE A 17 -1.97 4.70 -0.07
CA ILE A 17 -0.96 5.73 0.19
C ILE A 17 -1.42 7.10 -0.35
N ALA A 18 -1.89 7.15 -1.60
CA ALA A 18 -2.31 8.40 -2.25
C ALA A 18 -3.49 9.08 -1.57
N THR A 19 -4.39 8.30 -0.97
CA THR A 19 -5.55 8.83 -0.23
C THR A 19 -5.26 9.13 1.24
N GLY A 20 -4.03 8.89 1.73
CA GLY A 20 -3.71 9.03 3.14
C GLY A 20 -4.50 8.03 4.03
N SER A 21 -4.85 6.86 3.48
CA SER A 21 -5.59 5.84 4.22
C SER A 21 -4.79 5.36 5.43
N VAL A 22 -5.43 5.35 6.60
CA VAL A 22 -4.80 4.89 7.86
C VAL A 22 -4.50 3.39 7.84
N MET A 23 -5.23 2.59 7.06
CA MET A 23 -5.10 1.13 7.06
C MET A 23 -5.45 0.50 5.72
N LEU A 24 -4.66 -0.50 5.31
CA LEU A 24 -4.97 -1.40 4.20
C LEU A 24 -5.21 -2.84 4.69
N LYS A 25 -6.45 -3.33 4.57
CA LYS A 25 -6.79 -4.73 4.85
C LYS A 25 -6.64 -5.60 3.59
N SER A 26 -5.50 -6.29 3.46
CA SER A 26 -5.23 -7.22 2.36
C SER A 26 -5.21 -8.71 2.76
N GLY A 27 -4.89 -9.01 4.03
CA GLY A 27 -4.58 -10.37 4.52
C GLY A 27 -3.13 -10.77 4.22
N VAL A 28 -2.69 -11.94 4.71
CA VAL A 28 -1.27 -12.34 4.69
C VAL A 28 -0.97 -13.64 3.92
N VAL A 29 -1.97 -14.50 3.72
CA VAL A 29 -1.79 -15.81 3.05
C VAL A 29 -2.33 -15.78 1.62
N GLY A 30 -1.51 -16.18 0.65
CA GLY A 30 -1.83 -16.17 -0.77
C GLY A 30 -1.00 -15.14 -1.54
N GLY A 31 -0.52 -15.51 -2.74
CA GLY A 31 0.36 -14.67 -3.55
C GLY A 31 -0.27 -13.32 -3.90
N GLU A 32 -1.58 -13.29 -4.09
CA GLU A 32 -2.38 -12.10 -4.38
C GLU A 32 -2.44 -11.10 -3.23
N ARG A 33 -2.24 -11.56 -1.99
CA ARG A 33 -2.23 -10.73 -0.78
C ARG A 33 -0.82 -10.27 -0.46
N ILE A 34 0.14 -11.17 -0.58
CA ILE A 34 1.57 -10.89 -0.36
C ILE A 34 2.07 -9.85 -1.37
N SER A 35 1.63 -9.88 -2.63
CA SER A 35 2.07 -8.91 -3.64
C SER A 35 1.81 -7.44 -3.23
N LYS A 36 0.67 -7.18 -2.60
CA LYS A 36 0.30 -5.84 -2.10
C LYS A 36 1.15 -5.41 -0.91
N LEU A 37 1.44 -6.33 0.01
CA LEU A 37 2.31 -6.07 1.16
C LEU A 37 3.74 -5.82 0.72
N ASN A 38 4.26 -6.64 -0.20
CA ASN A 38 5.59 -6.46 -0.78
C ASN A 38 5.71 -5.12 -1.51
N GLU A 39 4.66 -4.69 -2.20
CA GLU A 39 4.67 -3.36 -2.83
C GLU A 39 4.71 -2.24 -1.80
N LEU A 40 3.98 -2.34 -0.69
CA LEU A 40 4.08 -1.35 0.40
C LEU A 40 5.50 -1.27 0.96
N ILE A 41 6.17 -2.42 1.15
CA ILE A 41 7.57 -2.48 1.59
C ILE A 41 8.47 -1.78 0.56
N ARG A 42 8.32 -2.12 -0.72
CA ARG A 42 9.10 -1.51 -1.80
C ARG A 42 8.92 0.01 -1.86
N ILE A 43 7.69 0.52 -1.80
CA ILE A 43 7.43 1.98 -1.81
C ILE A 43 8.02 2.64 -0.56
N SER A 44 7.98 1.95 0.59
CA SER A 44 8.62 2.41 1.82
C SER A 44 10.14 2.51 1.68
N GLU A 45 10.79 1.52 1.06
CA GLU A 45 12.24 1.51 0.83
C GLU A 45 12.69 2.67 -0.07
N TYR A 46 11.86 3.09 -1.02
CA TYR A 46 12.13 4.28 -1.83
C TYR A 46 11.94 5.60 -1.07
N GLY A 47 11.56 5.57 0.21
CA GLY A 47 11.30 6.76 1.02
C GLY A 47 10.08 7.57 0.57
N LEU A 48 9.27 7.03 -0.34
CA LEU A 48 8.13 7.74 -0.94
C LEU A 48 7.03 7.99 0.10
N ILE A 49 6.79 7.02 0.99
CA ILE A 49 5.81 7.16 2.09
C ILE A 49 6.25 8.27 3.05
N GLU A 50 7.52 8.32 3.43
CA GLU A 50 8.06 9.37 4.30
C GLU A 50 8.02 10.74 3.63
N GLY A 51 8.37 10.81 2.33
CA GLY A 51 8.32 12.04 1.55
C GLY A 51 6.90 12.61 1.52
N MET A 52 5.89 11.77 1.27
CA MET A 52 4.49 12.18 1.28
C MET A 52 4.01 12.61 2.67
N ALA A 53 4.38 11.88 3.73
CA ALA A 53 4.04 12.24 5.10
C ALA A 53 4.64 13.60 5.50
N LYS A 54 5.92 13.84 5.16
CA LYS A 54 6.59 15.13 5.39
C LYS A 54 5.92 16.26 4.62
N TRP A 55 5.55 16.03 3.36
CA TRP A 55 4.87 17.01 2.53
C TRP A 55 3.49 17.37 3.12
N SER A 56 2.70 16.37 3.51
CA SER A 56 1.37 16.59 4.13
C SER A 56 1.44 17.38 5.43
N ASN A 57 2.48 17.22 6.25
CA ASN A 57 2.67 17.97 7.48
C ASN A 57 3.23 19.39 7.26
N SER A 58 3.61 19.73 6.03
CA SER A 58 4.18 21.03 5.66
C SER A 58 3.16 21.98 5.03
N ILE A 59 1.91 21.55 4.89
CA ILE A 59 0.75 22.30 4.36
C ILE A 59 -0.23 22.55 5.49
#